data_AF-A0A3B0WDP4-F1
#
_entry.id   AF-A0A3B0WDP4-F1
#
_cell.length_a   1.000
_cell.length_b   1.000
_cell.length_c   1.000
_cell.angle_alpha   90.00
_cell.angle_beta   90.00
_cell.angle_gamma   90.00
#
_symmetry.space_group_name_H-M   'P 1'
#
loop_
_entity.id
_entity.type
_entity.pdbx_description
1 polymer ?
#
loop_
_entity_poly.entity_id
_entity_poly.type
_entity_poly.pdbx_seq_one_letter_code
_entity_poly.pdbx_strand_id
1 'polypeptide(L)' 'MMNRLLLIFYIVFLTGCSSMGVEPWERDLLAKDSMQPVPHYFDNYFDEHIYFSKEASSGGQGVGGGGCGCN' A
#
# COMPACT_ATOMS: atom_id res chain seq x y z
N MET A 1 -33.33 -22.46 -10.39
CA MET A 1 -33.47 -21.00 -10.58
C MET A 1 -33.08 -20.23 -9.32
N MET A 2 -33.65 -20.57 -8.15
CA MET A 2 -33.35 -19.97 -6.83
C MET A 2 -31.85 -19.85 -6.50
N ASN A 3 -31.07 -20.91 -6.74
CA ASN A 3 -29.63 -20.92 -6.39
C ASN A 3 -28.80 -19.90 -7.19
N ARG A 4 -29.22 -19.56 -8.43
CA ARG A 4 -28.54 -18.55 -9.25
C ARG A 4 -28.82 -17.13 -8.73
N LEU A 5 -30.03 -16.89 -8.21
CA LEU A 5 -30.40 -15.60 -7.60
C LEU A 5 -29.65 -15.36 -6.30
N LEU A 6 -29.47 -16.39 -5.46
CA LEU A 6 -28.68 -16.29 -4.24
C LEU A 6 -27.20 -15.95 -4.54
N LEU A 7 -26.65 -16.52 -5.60
CA LEU A 7 -25.28 -16.25 -6.05
C LEU A 7 -25.09 -14.80 -6.51
N ILE A 8 -26.04 -14.28 -7.28
CA ILE A 8 -26.04 -12.87 -7.72
C ILE A 8 -26.13 -11.93 -6.51
N PHE A 9 -27.01 -12.23 -5.55
CA PHE A 9 -27.15 -11.45 -4.33
C PHE A 9 -25.83 -11.40 -3.55
N TYR A 10 -25.15 -12.54 -3.39
CA TYR A 10 -23.86 -12.60 -2.70
C TYR A 10 -22.77 -11.74 -3.37
N ILE A 11 -22.72 -11.72 -4.71
CA ILE A 11 -21.74 -10.91 -5.46
C ILE A 11 -21.97 -9.41 -5.24
N VAL A 12 -23.22 -8.96 -5.13
CA VAL A 12 -23.56 -7.55 -4.87
C VAL A 12 -23.08 -7.08 -3.49
N PHE A 13 -23.06 -7.95 -2.47
CA PHE A 13 -22.54 -7.58 -1.15
C PHE A 13 -21.02 -7.40 -1.10
N LEU A 14 -20.27 -7.97 -2.06
CA LEU A 14 -18.81 -7.89 -2.08
C LEU A 14 -18.28 -6.54 -2.61
N THR A 15 -19.12 -5.70 -3.22
CA THR A 15 -18.68 -4.43 -3.86
C THR A 15 -18.81 -3.19 -2.98
N GLY A 16 -19.35 -3.33 -1.75
CA GLY A 16 -19.78 -2.19 -0.93
C GLY A 16 -18.72 -1.16 -0.54
N CYS A 17 -17.45 -1.56 -0.42
CA CYS A 17 -16.36 -0.64 -0.04
C CYS A 17 -15.51 -0.16 -1.22
N SER A 18 -15.87 -0.53 -2.45
CA SER A 18 -15.04 -0.21 -3.64
C SER A 18 -14.92 1.28 -3.94
N SER A 19 -15.89 2.10 -3.50
CA SER A 19 -15.90 3.56 -3.64
C SER A 19 -15.49 4.30 -2.35
N MET A 20 -15.05 3.58 -1.31
CA MET A 20 -14.57 4.20 -0.08
C MET A 20 -13.11 4.62 -0.23
N GLY A 21 -12.87 5.92 -0.16
CA GLY A 21 -11.52 6.49 -0.23
C GLY A 21 -11.51 7.86 -0.89
N VAL A 22 -10.30 8.34 -1.16
CA VAL A 22 -10.05 9.57 -1.92
C VAL A 22 -9.63 9.21 -3.33
N GLU A 23 -10.01 10.04 -4.30
CA GLU A 23 -9.65 9.86 -5.69
C GLU A 23 -8.11 9.97 -5.85
N PRO A 24 -7.49 9.27 -6.82
CA PRO A 24 -6.03 9.26 -6.95
C PRO A 24 -5.38 10.65 -7.01
N TRP A 25 -6.04 11.63 -7.65
CA TRP A 25 -5.57 13.01 -7.77
C TRP A 25 -5.75 13.84 -6.49
N GLU A 26 -6.64 13.45 -5.59
CA GLU A 26 -6.81 14.12 -4.29
C GLU A 26 -5.68 13.79 -3.31
N ARG A 27 -4.94 12.71 -3.57
CA ARG A 27 -3.83 12.27 -2.71
C ARG A 27 -2.72 13.30 -2.62
N ASP A 28 -2.50 14.11 -3.66
CA ASP A 28 -1.49 15.18 -3.66
C ASP A 28 -1.79 16.26 -2.59
N LEU A 29 -3.07 16.54 -2.35
CA LEU A 29 -3.51 17.58 -1.41
C LEU A 29 -3.84 17.02 -0.02
N LEU A 30 -4.31 15.77 0.05
CA LEU A 30 -4.79 15.16 1.29
C LEU A 30 -3.72 14.32 2.01
N ALA A 31 -2.69 13.85 1.31
CA ALA A 31 -1.59 13.12 1.94
C ALA A 31 -0.71 14.07 2.75
N LYS A 32 -0.51 13.76 4.02
CA LYS A 32 0.45 14.45 4.88
C LYS A 32 1.81 13.74 4.80
N ASP A 33 2.89 14.45 5.08
CA ASP A 33 4.24 13.85 5.17
C ASP A 33 4.29 12.66 6.15
N SER A 34 3.49 12.70 7.22
CA SER A 34 3.39 11.61 8.19
C SER A 34 2.71 10.34 7.65
N MET A 35 2.10 10.38 6.47
CA MET A 35 1.45 9.25 5.81
C MET A 35 2.40 8.53 4.83
N GLN A 36 3.62 9.02 4.68
CA GLN A 36 4.65 8.35 3.88
C GLN A 36 4.92 6.95 4.45
N PRO A 37 5.08 5.90 3.61
CA PRO A 37 5.43 4.56 4.07
C PRO A 37 6.73 4.53 4.89
N VAL A 38 7.65 5.44 4.57
CA VAL A 38 8.89 5.69 5.32
C VAL A 38 8.92 7.16 5.75
N PRO A 39 8.35 7.50 6.91
CA PRO A 39 8.27 8.90 7.37
C PRO A 39 9.62 9.44 7.85
N HIS A 40 10.54 8.55 8.24
CA HIS A 40 11.85 8.91 8.78
C HIS A 40 12.96 8.25 7.95
N TYR A 41 13.54 9.04 7.05
CA TYR A 41 14.58 8.58 6.13
C TYR A 41 15.79 7.97 6.86
N PHE A 42 16.26 8.61 7.93
CA PHE A 42 17.45 8.15 8.65
C PHE A 42 17.23 6.83 9.36
N ASP A 43 16.06 6.62 9.97
CA ASP A 43 15.74 5.36 10.65
C ASP A 43 15.77 4.19 9.66
N ASN A 44 15.09 4.34 8.52
CA ASN A 44 15.11 3.32 7.46
C ASN A 44 16.52 3.10 6.89
N TYR A 45 17.28 4.17 6.67
CA TYR A 45 18.66 4.06 6.19
C TYR A 45 19.56 3.29 7.16
N PHE A 46 19.46 3.57 8.46
CA PHE A 46 20.25 2.86 9.47
C PHE A 46 19.81 1.41 9.62
N ASP A 47 18.51 1.15 9.60
CA ASP A 47 17.97 -0.21 9.67
C ASP A 47 18.42 -1.04 8.47
N GLU A 48 18.34 -0.49 7.26
CA GLU A 48 18.85 -1.14 6.05
C GLU A 48 20.37 -1.38 6.13
N HIS A 49 21.14 -0.40 6.61
CA HIS A 49 22.58 -0.53 6.74
C HIS A 49 22.97 -1.63 7.74
N ILE A 50 22.28 -1.70 8.88
CA ILE A 50 22.47 -2.74 9.89
C ILE A 50 22.04 -4.11 9.34
N TYR A 51 20.87 -4.19 8.70
CA TYR A 51 20.32 -5.42 8.13
C TYR A 51 21.24 -5.99 7.05
N PHE A 52 21.67 -5.15 6.11
CA PHE A 52 22.61 -5.54 5.06
C PHE A 52 23.93 -6.04 5.67
N SER A 53 24.46 -5.35 6.67
CA SER A 53 25.72 -5.75 7.31
C SER A 53 25.63 -7.08 8.06
N LYS A 54 24.44 -7.45 8.56
CA LYS A 54 24.24 -8.68 9.34
C LYS A 54 23.74 -9.86 8.50
N GLU A 55 22.93 -9.60 7.48
CA GLU A 55 22.08 -10.60 6.82
C GLU A 55 22.15 -10.51 5.28
N ALA A 56 23.28 -10.04 4.72
CA ALA A 56 23.52 -9.83 3.27
C ALA A 56 23.15 -11.00 2.32
N SER A 57 22.77 -12.17 2.83
CA SER A 57 22.31 -13.33 2.06
C SER A 57 20.86 -13.26 1.57
N SER A 58 20.02 -12.33 2.07
CA SER A 58 18.58 -12.26 1.74
C SER A 58 18.17 -11.15 0.76
N GLY A 59 19.10 -10.27 0.34
CA GLY A 59 18.80 -9.10 -0.50
C GLY A 59 18.22 -7.92 0.28
N GLY A 60 18.49 -6.68 -0.17
CA GLY A 60 18.01 -5.46 0.47
C GLY A 60 16.53 -5.16 0.17
N GLN A 61 15.93 -4.22 0.92
CA GLN A 61 14.56 -3.71 0.76
C GLN A 61 14.38 -2.86 -0.52
N GLY A 62 14.95 -3.29 -1.65
CA GLY A 62 14.86 -2.63 -2.95
C GLY A 62 13.51 -2.81 -3.63
N VAL A 63 12.40 -2.56 -2.93
CA VAL A 63 11.05 -2.46 -3.50
C VAL A 63 10.43 -1.12 -3.11
N GLY A 64 10.73 -0.11 -3.92
CA GLY A 64 9.90 1.09 -4.11
C GLY A 64 9.63 1.93 -2.86
N GLY A 65 10.45 2.97 -2.66
CA GLY A 65 10.04 4.11 -1.86
C GLY A 65 8.72 4.68 -2.41
N GLY A 66 7.74 4.88 -1.53
CA GLY A 66 6.41 5.38 -1.87
C GLY A 66 6.42 6.85 -2.29
N GLY A 67 6.99 7.18 -3.45
CA GLY A 67 6.84 8.47 -4.11
C GLY A 67 5.76 8.40 -5.21
N CYS A 68 4.88 9.41 -5.28
CA CYS A 68 3.84 9.77 -6.27
C CYS A 68 3.12 8.73 -7.15
N GLY A 69 3.36 7.43 -7.02
CA GLY A 69 2.67 6.37 -7.75
C GLY A 69 3.00 6.26 -9.25
N CYS A 70 4.06 6.89 -9.75
CA CYS A 70 4.52 6.64 -11.12
C CYS A 70 5.26 5.28 -11.20
N ASN A 71 4.52 4.24 -11.58
CA ASN A 71 5.04 3.17 -12.44
C ASN A 71 4.48 3.37 -13.84
#